data_AF-A8I7S2-F1
#
_entry.id   AF-A8I7S2-F1
#
_cell.length_a   1.000
_cell.length_b   1.000
_cell.length_c   1.000
_cell.angle_alpha   90.00
_cell.angle_beta   90.00
_cell.angle_gamma   90.00
#
_symmetry.space_group_name_H-M   'P 1'
#
loop_
_entity.id
_entity.type
_entity.pdbx_description
1 polymer ?
#
loop_
_entity_poly.entity_id
_entity_poly.type
_entity_poly.pdbx_seq_one_letter_code
_entity_poly.pdbx_strand_id
1 'polypeptide(L)' 'MTSDLLKLPFVVTEAAGPKVAGRSARVGETLHLTEFEARTELLAGVIRPAPADPEAPQTSGNSDTGTTTGEAEPRPARRR' A
#
# COMPACT_ATOMS: atom_id res chain seq x y z
N MET A 1 -6.65 -2.98 28.65
CA MET A 1 -5.26 -3.07 28.16
C MET A 1 -5.32 -2.87 26.66
N THR A 2 -5.07 -1.65 26.18
CA THR A 2 -5.04 -1.34 24.75
C THR A 2 -3.74 -1.90 24.20
N SER A 3 -3.78 -3.10 23.65
CA SER A 3 -2.65 -3.70 22.95
C SER A 3 -2.38 -2.85 21.73
N ASP A 4 -1.43 -1.93 21.84
CA ASP A 4 -0.79 -1.29 20.71
C ASP A 4 0.08 -2.38 20.05
N LEU A 5 -0.61 -3.25 19.29
CA LEU A 5 0.04 -4.36 18.60
C LEU A 5 0.91 -3.76 17.51
N LEU A 6 2.23 -3.90 17.68
CA LEU A 6 3.21 -3.46 16.71
C LEU A 6 2.84 -4.02 15.32
N LYS A 7 2.66 -3.11 14.36
CA LYS A 7 2.43 -3.47 12.96
C LYS A 7 3.77 -3.55 12.26
N LEU A 8 4.05 -4.71 11.67
CA LEU A 8 5.29 -5.00 10.97
C LEU A 8 5.08 -4.91 9.45
N PRO A 9 6.10 -4.50 8.69
CA PRO A 9 6.02 -4.43 7.24
C PRO A 9 6.19 -5.82 6.60
N PHE A 10 5.28 -6.18 5.71
CA PHE A 10 5.32 -7.41 4.92
C PHE A 10 5.10 -7.11 3.45
N VAL A 11 5.88 -7.74 2.57
CA VAL A 11 5.74 -7.63 1.12
C VAL A 11 4.83 -8.74 0.60
N VAL A 12 3.85 -8.37 -0.21
CA VAL A 12 2.93 -9.28 -0.89
C VAL A 12 3.63 -9.99 -2.03
N THR A 13 3.45 -11.29 -2.14
CA THR A 13 4.10 -12.14 -3.16
C THR A 13 3.15 -12.43 -4.32
N GLU A 14 3.68 -13.04 -5.39
CA GLU A 14 2.90 -13.49 -6.56
C GLU A 14 1.86 -14.58 -6.22
N ALA A 15 2.05 -15.30 -5.12
CA ALA A 15 1.09 -16.30 -4.64
C ALA A 15 -0.17 -15.66 -4.02
N ALA A 16 -0.14 -14.36 -3.75
CA ALA A 16 -1.25 -13.67 -3.13
C ALA A 16 -2.46 -13.53 -4.05
N GLY A 17 -3.64 -13.77 -3.47
CA GLY A 17 -4.91 -13.43 -4.11
C GLY A 17 -5.18 -11.92 -4.12
N PRO A 18 -6.37 -11.50 -4.60
CA PRO A 18 -6.74 -10.09 -4.65
C PRO A 18 -6.89 -9.43 -3.27
N LYS A 19 -6.89 -10.23 -2.19
CA LYS A 19 -6.95 -9.76 -0.80
C LYS A 19 -5.97 -10.52 0.08
N VAL A 20 -5.35 -9.79 1.01
CA VAL A 20 -4.45 -10.30 2.05
C VAL A 20 -4.91 -9.74 3.39
N ALA A 21 -5.11 -10.60 4.40
CA ALA A 21 -5.63 -10.22 5.72
C ALA A 21 -6.93 -9.37 5.64
N GLY A 22 -7.79 -9.68 4.67
CA GLY A 22 -9.06 -8.96 4.46
C GLY A 22 -8.95 -7.60 3.75
N ARG A 23 -7.74 -7.16 3.38
CA ARG A 23 -7.50 -5.90 2.65
C ARG A 23 -7.14 -6.18 1.20
N SER A 24 -7.58 -5.30 0.30
CA SER A 24 -7.14 -5.35 -1.09
C SER A 24 -5.64 -5.10 -1.16
N ALA A 25 -4.91 -5.95 -1.85
CA ALA A 25 -3.47 -5.87 -1.95
C ALA A 25 -2.98 -6.29 -3.33
N ARG A 26 -1.83 -5.77 -3.74
CA ARG A 26 -1.18 -6.10 -5.01
C ARG A 26 0.16 -6.78 -4.78
N VAL A 27 0.57 -7.61 -5.72
CA VAL A 27 1.90 -8.23 -5.72
C VAL A 27 2.99 -7.16 -5.63
N GLY A 28 3.94 -7.35 -4.72
CA GLY A 28 5.03 -6.41 -4.45
C GLY A 28 4.68 -5.26 -3.51
N GLU A 29 3.41 -5.09 -3.14
CA GLU A 29 2.99 -4.06 -2.18
C GLU A 29 3.46 -4.39 -0.76
N THR A 30 3.79 -3.36 0.02
CA THR A 30 4.13 -3.50 1.44
C THR A 30 2.91 -3.21 2.31
N LEU A 31 2.45 -4.22 3.05
CA LEU A 31 1.36 -4.11 4.02
C LEU A 31 1.90 -4.04 5.44
N HIS A 32 1.30 -3.19 6.27
CA HIS A 32 1.56 -3.12 7.70
C HIS A 32 0.50 -3.92 8.45
N LEU A 33 0.90 -5.11 8.90
CA LEU A 33 0.04 -6.07 9.56
C LEU A 33 0.56 -6.36 10.97
N THR A 34 -0.36 -6.64 11.88
CA THR A 34 0.00 -7.23 13.17
C THR A 34 0.50 -8.66 12.96
N GLU A 35 1.26 -9.17 13.92
CA GLU A 35 1.70 -10.57 13.89
C GLU A 35 0.52 -11.54 13.75
N PHE A 36 -0.60 -11.25 14.41
CA PHE A 36 -1.81 -12.05 14.34
C PHE A 36 -2.43 -12.06 12.93
N GLU A 37 -2.55 -10.90 12.29
CA GLU A 37 -3.03 -10.78 10.91
C GLU A 37 -2.08 -11.45 9.91
N ALA A 38 -0.77 -11.32 10.11
CA ALA A 38 0.24 -11.85 9.19
C ALA A 38 0.43 -13.37 9.29
N ARG A 39 0.09 -13.98 10.44
CA ARG A 39 0.41 -15.39 10.71
C ARG A 39 -0.14 -16.35 9.65
N THR A 40 -1.42 -16.26 9.32
CA THR A 40 -2.05 -17.14 8.33
C THR A 40 -1.49 -16.91 6.93
N GLU A 41 -1.23 -15.65 6.59
CA GLU A 41 -0.73 -15.24 5.28
C GLU A 41 0.74 -15.65 5.07
N LEU A 42 1.57 -15.58 6.12
CA LEU A 42 2.94 -16.10 6.12
C LEU A 42 2.97 -17.62 5.93
N LEU A 43 2.07 -18.34 6.62
CA LEU A 43 1.96 -19.79 6.47
C LEU A 43 1.48 -20.20 5.07
N ALA A 44 0.59 -19.41 4.46
CA ALA A 44 0.14 -19.60 3.09
C ALA A 44 1.22 -19.18 2.06
N GLY A 45 2.29 -18.52 2.48
CA GLY A 45 3.35 -18.03 1.61
C GLY A 45 2.95 -16.85 0.72
N VAL A 46 1.81 -16.21 1.00
CA VAL A 46 1.30 -15.10 0.19
C VAL A 46 1.94 -13.76 0.55
N ILE A 47 2.55 -13.65 1.74
CA ILE A 47 3.38 -12.52 2.15
C ILE A 47 4.75 -12.98 2.65
N ARG A 48 5.71 -12.07 2.68
CA ARG A 48 7.04 -12.26 3.28
C ARG A 48 7.44 -11.05 4.11
N PRO A 49 8.27 -11.19 5.17
CA PRO A 49 8.79 -10.03 5.90
C PRO A 49 9.51 -9.08 4.95
N ALA A 50 9.23 -7.78 5.06
CA ALA A 50 10.00 -6.79 4.31
C ALA A 50 11.43 -6.76 4.86
N PRO A 51 12.46 -6.59 4.01
CA PRO A 51 13.80 -6.30 4.50
C PRO A 51 13.73 -5.04 5.37
N ALA A 52 14.37 -5.07 6.54
CA ALA A 52 14.50 -3.90 7.39
C ALA A 52 15.43 -2.90 6.70
N ASP A 53 14.88 -2.11 5.78
CA ASP A 53 15.60 -1.04 5.12
C ASP A 53 15.75 0.11 6.14
N PRO A 54 16.97 0.55 6.49
CA PRO A 54 17.18 1.60 7.49
C PRO A 54 16.64 2.98 7.09
N GLU A 55 16.08 3.15 5.88
CA GLU A 55 15.69 4.46 5.36
C GLU A 55 14.48 4.38 4.40
N ALA A 56 13.24 4.35 4.90
CA ALA A 56 12.08 4.75 4.07
C ALA A 56 10.84 5.18 4.89
N PRO A 57 10.24 6.35 4.59
CA PRO A 57 9.04 6.85 5.24
C PRO A 57 7.77 6.10 4.79
N GLN A 58 6.87 5.89 5.74
CA GLN A 58 5.55 5.26 5.60
C GLN A 58 4.68 6.03 4.60
N THR A 59 4.59 5.59 3.35
CA THR A 59 3.56 6.08 2.42
C THR A 59 2.31 5.22 2.52
N SER A 60 1.44 5.59 3.46
CA SER A 60 0.02 5.21 3.42
C SER A 60 -0.61 5.92 2.21
N GLY A 61 -0.56 5.27 1.05
CA GLY A 61 -1.25 5.72 -0.17
C GLY A 61 -2.74 5.46 -0.05
N ASN A 62 -3.46 6.36 0.63
CA ASN A 62 -4.90 6.45 0.59
C ASN A 62 -5.34 6.57 -0.88
N SER A 63 -6.11 5.60 -1.35
CA SER A 63 -6.80 5.64 -2.63
C SER A 63 -7.87 6.72 -2.60
N ASP A 64 -7.56 7.90 -3.13
CA ASP A 64 -8.58 8.85 -3.56
C ASP A 64 -8.63 8.86 -5.08
N THR A 65 -9.49 7.99 -5.61
CA THR A 65 -9.93 8.01 -7.00
C THR A 65 -10.83 9.22 -7.22
N GLY A 66 -10.30 10.26 -7.85
CA GLY A 66 -11.05 11.39 -8.39
C GLY A 66 -10.56 11.75 -9.80
N THR A 67 -10.94 10.94 -10.79
CA THR A 67 -10.70 11.19 -12.22
C THR A 67 -11.70 12.21 -12.78
N THR A 68 -11.21 13.28 -13.42
CA THR A 68 -11.83 14.10 -14.51
C THR A 68 -10.72 15.05 -14.99
N THR A 69 -9.86 14.74 -15.98
CA THR A 69 -10.02 14.68 -17.46
C THR A 69 -10.68 15.90 -18.12
N GLY A 70 -9.88 16.63 -18.92
CA GLY A 70 -10.27 17.71 -19.85
C GLY A 70 -9.44 18.99 -19.63
N GLU A 71 -8.19 19.14 -20.09
CA GLU A 71 -7.79 19.54 -21.47
C GLU A 71 -8.39 20.94 -21.83
N ALA A 72 -7.69 22.02 -22.19
CA ALA A 72 -6.35 22.27 -22.73
C ALA A 72 -5.94 23.76 -22.54
N GLU A 73 -4.63 24.04 -22.52
CA GLU A 73 -3.95 25.34 -22.77
C GLU A 73 -4.13 25.83 -24.25
N PRO A 74 -3.62 26.98 -24.77
CA PRO A 74 -2.70 28.01 -24.22
C PRO A 74 -3.04 29.50 -24.54
N ARG A 75 -2.20 30.42 -24.01
CA ARG A 75 -2.15 31.90 -24.23
C ARG A 75 -2.03 32.31 -25.72
N PRO A 76 -2.43 33.54 -26.18
CA PRO A 76 -1.55 34.73 -26.05
C PRO A 76 -2.25 36.12 -25.93
N ALA A 77 -1.41 37.15 -25.72
CA ALA A 77 -1.66 38.56 -25.43
C ALA A 77 -2.56 39.37 -26.40
N ARG A 78 -3.28 40.41 -25.89
CA ARG A 78 -3.18 41.82 -26.36
C ARG A 78 -4.14 42.80 -25.64
N ARG A 79 -3.53 43.81 -25.01
CA ARG A 79 -3.79 45.26 -25.09
C ARG A 79 -5.25 45.77 -25.23
N ARG A 80 -5.73 46.51 -24.21
CA ARG A 80 -6.26 47.87 -24.41
C ARG A 80 -6.21 48.67 -23.11
#